data_AF-A0A2P8H7R4-F1
#
_entry.id   AF-A0A2P8H7R4-F1
#
_cell.length_a   1.000
_cell.length_b   1.000
_cell.length_c   1.000
_cell.angle_alpha   90.00
_cell.angle_beta   90.00
_cell.angle_gamma   90.00
#
_symmetry.space_group_name_H-M   'P 1'
#
loop_
_entity.id
_entity.type
_entity.pdbx_description
1 polymer ?
#
loop_
_entity_poly.entity_id
_entity_poly.type
_entity_poly.pdbx_seq_one_letter_code
_entity_poly.pdbx_strand_id
1 'polypeptide(L)'
;MTLEIQFQTMLVMAAAGVMVGAGIDIYQRLTPHERRFRWHRLVLDMLFWIVQGLFVFYILLQVNDGEMRVYVIGALLLGWVLYQKVLQSTVLRWLEFGIRLFNGCLRLIHNTLNLLLWRPLQFILQVIIDFVMIVVRTVARISTWIGRLLWRPFGKMFKKFTQNHPRFYSRLKRLAALPVDGWRRLQHWLKQGRD
;
A
#
# COMPACT_ATOMS: atom_id res chain seq x y z
N MET A 1 -30.70 28.84 45.25
CA MET A 1 -30.99 27.56 44.57
C MET A 1 -32.03 26.77 45.35
N THR A 2 -33.04 26.21 44.68
CA THR A 2 -34.02 25.28 45.26
C THR A 2 -33.45 23.87 45.35
N LEU A 3 -34.09 22.98 46.12
CA LEU A 3 -33.68 21.57 46.24
C LEU A 3 -33.79 20.81 44.90
N GLU A 4 -34.80 21.16 44.11
CA GLU A 4 -35.09 20.62 42.77
C GLU A 4 -33.92 20.82 41.81
N ILE A 5 -33.38 22.04 41.71
CA ILE A 5 -32.22 22.38 40.88
C ILE A 5 -31.00 21.55 41.29
N GLN A 6 -30.82 21.27 42.59
CA GLN A 6 -29.69 20.46 43.06
C GLN A 6 -29.81 18.99 42.60
N PHE A 7 -30.98 18.38 42.71
CA PHE A 7 -31.23 17.02 42.19
C PHE A 7 -31.13 16.95 40.67
N GLN A 8 -31.65 17.94 39.96
CA GLN A 8 -31.51 18.04 38.50
C GLN A 8 -30.03 18.16 38.10
N THR A 9 -29.25 19.01 38.78
CA THR A 9 -27.81 19.14 38.58
C THR A 9 -27.10 17.81 38.81
N MET A 10 -27.39 17.10 39.91
CA MET A 10 -26.81 15.78 40.17
C MET A 10 -27.10 14.78 39.05
N LEU A 11 -28.35 14.66 38.59
CA LEU A 11 -28.72 13.74 37.51
C LEU A 11 -28.05 14.08 36.18
N VAL A 12 -28.05 15.37 35.80
CA VAL A 12 -27.41 15.81 34.55
C VAL A 12 -25.89 15.63 34.61
N MET A 13 -25.25 15.90 35.75
CA MET A 13 -23.81 15.71 35.90
C MET A 13 -23.42 14.22 35.98
N ALA A 14 -24.30 13.34 36.48
CA ALA A 14 -24.12 11.89 36.32
C ALA A 14 -24.25 11.46 34.85
N ALA A 15 -25.20 12.01 34.09
CA ALA A 15 -25.28 11.77 32.64
C ALA A 15 -24.04 12.30 31.88
N ALA A 16 -23.52 13.47 32.26
CA ALA A 16 -22.26 13.99 31.74
C ALA A 16 -21.08 13.06 32.07
N GLY A 17 -21.03 12.49 33.28
CA GLY A 17 -20.04 11.48 33.67
C GLY A 17 -20.09 10.21 32.79
N VAL A 18 -21.30 9.77 32.42
CA VAL A 18 -21.49 8.67 31.45
C VAL A 18 -20.94 9.05 30.07
N MET A 19 -21.21 10.28 29.60
CA MET A 19 -20.72 10.79 28.32
C MET A 19 -19.19 10.92 28.29
N VAL A 20 -18.57 11.41 29.37
CA VAL A 20 -17.11 11.49 29.54
C VAL A 20 -16.50 10.08 29.49
N GLY A 21 -17.12 9.10 30.18
CA GLY A 21 -16.69 7.70 30.12
C GLY A 21 -16.71 7.13 28.71
N ALA A 22 -17.81 7.32 27.98
CA ALA A 22 -17.90 6.93 26.58
C ALA A 22 -16.86 7.65 25.70
N GLY A 23 -16.63 8.94 25.93
CA GLY A 23 -15.63 9.74 25.22
C GLY A 23 -14.21 9.20 25.42
N ILE A 24 -13.84 8.84 26.65
CA ILE A 24 -12.53 8.26 26.99
C ILE A 24 -12.32 6.93 26.26
N ASP A 25 -13.29 6.01 26.34
CA ASP A 25 -13.20 4.69 25.70
C ASP A 25 -13.13 4.79 24.17
N ILE A 26 -13.95 5.68 23.57
CA ILE A 26 -13.90 5.94 22.12
C ILE A 26 -12.54 6.53 21.73
N TYR A 27 -12.04 7.52 22.47
CA TYR A 27 -10.75 8.15 22.21
C TYR A 27 -9.59 7.14 22.29
N GLN A 28 -9.55 6.31 23.33
CA GLN A 28 -8.56 5.26 23.49
C GLN A 28 -8.65 4.18 22.40
N ARG A 29 -9.86 3.85 21.92
CA ARG A 29 -10.04 2.85 20.86
C ARG A 29 -9.68 3.37 19.48
N LEU A 30 -9.90 4.65 19.21
CA LEU A 30 -9.53 5.33 17.96
C LEU A 30 -8.05 5.76 17.93
N THR A 31 -7.40 5.88 19.09
CA THR A 31 -6.00 6.29 19.24
C THR A 31 -5.17 5.12 19.77
N PRO A 32 -4.64 4.22 18.90
CA PRO A 32 -3.95 3.01 19.33
C PRO A 32 -2.82 3.30 20.31
N HIS A 33 -2.59 2.43 21.30
CA HIS A 33 -1.46 2.58 22.21
C HIS A 33 -0.13 2.34 21.45
N GLU A 34 0.79 3.30 21.53
CA GLU A 34 2.06 3.24 20.80
C GLU A 34 3.25 3.19 21.77
N ARG A 35 4.23 2.35 21.46
CA ARG A 35 5.42 2.11 22.31
C ARG A 35 6.44 3.26 22.33
N ARG A 36 6.22 4.33 21.56
CA ARG A 36 7.13 5.49 21.48
C ARG A 36 6.33 6.78 21.66
N PHE A 37 6.87 7.70 22.44
CA PHE A 37 6.34 9.05 22.57
C PHE A 37 6.31 9.75 21.20
N ARG A 38 5.18 10.36 20.85
CA ARG A 38 5.01 11.15 19.61
C ARG A 38 4.25 12.44 19.93
N TRP A 39 4.82 13.60 19.60
CA TRP A 39 4.29 14.92 19.95
C TRP A 39 2.81 15.14 19.57
N HIS A 40 2.36 14.62 18.42
CA HIS A 40 0.95 14.74 18.01
C HIS A 40 -0.02 14.07 19.00
N ARG A 41 0.39 12.98 19.67
CA ARG A 41 -0.43 12.32 20.69
C ARG A 41 -0.59 13.22 21.91
N LEU A 42 0.49 13.85 22.39
CA LEU A 42 0.42 14.78 23.51
C LEU A 42 -0.56 15.93 23.22
N VAL A 43 -0.53 16.48 22.00
CA VAL A 43 -1.46 17.53 21.57
C VAL A 43 -2.90 17.01 21.52
N LEU A 44 -3.14 15.79 21.02
CA LEU A 44 -4.47 15.18 21.01
C LEU A 44 -4.99 14.87 22.42
N ASP A 45 -4.14 14.36 23.32
CA ASP A 45 -4.47 14.07 24.72
C ASP A 45 -4.86 15.38 25.44
N MET A 46 -4.05 16.43 25.30
CA MET A 46 -4.35 17.76 25.86
C MET A 46 -5.65 18.34 25.29
N LEU A 47 -5.83 18.31 23.97
CA LEU A 47 -7.04 18.82 23.32
C LEU A 47 -8.28 18.03 23.76
N PHE A 48 -8.18 16.71 23.89
CA PHE A 48 -9.25 15.86 24.38
C PHE A 48 -9.67 16.25 25.81
N TRP A 49 -8.73 16.38 26.74
CA TRP A 49 -9.05 16.78 28.12
C TRP A 49 -9.59 18.21 28.22
N ILE A 50 -9.10 19.15 27.41
CA ILE A 50 -9.65 20.52 27.33
C ILE A 50 -11.10 20.47 26.83
N VAL A 51 -11.38 19.73 25.75
CA VAL A 51 -12.73 19.61 25.19
C VAL A 51 -13.69 18.93 26.18
N GLN A 52 -13.27 17.85 26.85
CA GLN A 52 -14.09 17.19 27.88
C GLN A 52 -14.34 18.12 29.08
N GLY A 53 -13.33 18.84 29.56
CA GLY A 53 -13.47 19.80 30.66
C GLY A 53 -14.43 20.94 30.31
N LEU A 54 -14.28 21.53 29.12
CA LEU A 54 -15.18 22.57 28.61
C LEU A 54 -16.61 22.06 28.38
N PHE A 55 -16.77 20.82 27.90
CA PHE A 55 -18.08 20.19 27.72
C PHE A 55 -18.82 19.99 29.05
N VAL A 56 -18.13 19.42 30.04
CA VAL A 56 -18.67 19.24 31.41
C VAL A 56 -18.98 20.58 32.07
N PHE A 57 -18.08 21.57 31.93
CA PHE A 57 -18.30 22.92 32.44
C PHE A 57 -19.47 23.64 31.77
N TYR A 58 -19.62 23.50 30.44
CA TYR A 58 -20.76 24.04 29.71
C TYR A 58 -22.09 23.45 30.18
N ILE A 59 -22.15 22.13 30.40
CA ILE A 59 -23.34 21.48 30.98
C ILE A 59 -23.63 22.04 32.38
N LEU A 60 -22.61 22.19 33.23
CA LEU A 60 -22.77 22.77 34.57
C LEU A 60 -23.22 24.24 34.52
N LEU A 61 -22.76 25.00 33.54
CA LEU A 61 -23.19 26.38 33.29
C LEU A 61 -24.67 26.46 32.93
N GLN A 62 -25.18 25.54 32.12
CA GLN A 62 -26.58 25.52 31.70
C GLN A 62 -27.57 25.08 32.80
N VAL A 63 -27.12 24.30 33.80
CA VAL A 63 -28.01 23.70 34.82
C VAL A 63 -27.87 24.36 36.20
N ASN A 64 -26.69 24.93 36.51
CA ASN A 64 -26.34 25.38 37.85
C ASN A 64 -25.51 26.68 37.85
N ASP A 65 -25.62 27.49 36.79
CA ASP A 65 -24.86 28.74 36.55
C ASP A 65 -23.33 28.60 36.71
N GLY A 66 -22.80 27.37 36.57
CA GLY A 66 -21.38 27.08 36.71
C GLY A 66 -20.91 26.95 38.17
N GLU A 67 -21.81 26.95 39.15
CA GLU A 67 -21.46 26.75 40.56
C GLU A 67 -20.86 25.35 40.78
N MET A 68 -19.52 25.30 40.88
CA MET A 68 -18.74 24.11 41.19
C MET A 68 -18.87 23.75 42.68
N ARG A 69 -19.65 22.70 42.96
CA ARG A 69 -19.92 22.19 44.32
C ARG A 69 -19.45 20.74 44.44
N VAL A 70 -19.05 20.30 45.65
CA VAL A 70 -18.45 18.97 45.86
C VAL A 70 -19.31 17.81 45.34
N TYR A 71 -20.64 17.90 45.49
CA TYR A 71 -21.57 16.88 44.99
C TYR A 71 -21.60 16.74 43.46
N VAL A 72 -21.24 17.78 42.70
CA VAL A 72 -21.14 17.75 41.24
C VAL A 72 -20.05 16.77 40.80
N ILE A 73 -18.90 16.81 41.48
CA ILE A 73 -17.78 15.90 41.23
C ILE A 73 -18.18 14.46 41.59
N GLY A 74 -18.87 14.27 42.72
CA GLY A 74 -19.40 12.96 43.13
C GLY A 74 -20.38 12.37 42.11
N ALA A 75 -21.30 13.19 41.58
CA ALA A 75 -22.23 12.78 40.54
C ALA A 75 -21.52 12.41 39.22
N LEU A 76 -20.55 13.22 38.78
CA LEU A 76 -19.75 12.96 37.58
C LEU A 76 -18.98 11.62 37.70
N LEU A 77 -18.34 11.37 38.85
CA LEU A 77 -17.64 10.11 39.13
C LEU A 77 -18.59 8.92 39.17
N LEU A 78 -19.76 9.06 39.80
CA LEU A 78 -20.78 7.99 39.84
C LEU A 78 -21.29 7.66 38.43
N GLY A 79 -21.53 8.67 37.59
CA GLY A 79 -21.88 8.50 36.19
C GLY A 79 -20.80 7.78 35.38
N TRP A 80 -19.54 8.16 35.57
CA TRP A 80 -18.40 7.51 34.94
C TRP A 80 -18.26 6.03 35.34
N VAL A 81 -18.41 5.71 36.63
CA VAL A 81 -18.39 4.33 37.14
C VAL A 81 -19.57 3.53 36.61
N LEU A 82 -20.78 4.11 36.57
CA LEU A 82 -21.97 3.47 35.99
C LEU A 82 -21.74 3.11 34.51
N TYR A 83 -21.16 4.03 33.74
CA TYR A 83 -20.77 3.77 32.35
C TYR A 83 -19.80 2.58 32.26
N GLN A 84 -18.69 2.62 33.01
CA GLN A 84 -17.65 1.58 32.97
C GLN A 84 -18.20 0.20 33.36
N LYS A 85 -19.14 0.12 34.32
CA LYS A 85 -19.71 -1.15 34.79
C LYS A 85 -20.84 -1.70 33.92
N VAL A 86 -21.67 -0.83 33.32
CA VAL A 86 -22.93 -1.26 32.67
C VAL A 86 -22.92 -1.03 31.16
N LEU A 87 -22.42 0.12 30.70
CA LEU A 87 -22.62 0.60 29.32
C LEU A 87 -21.42 0.37 28.40
N GLN A 88 -20.20 0.32 28.95
CA GLN A 88 -18.94 0.14 28.21
C GLN A 88 -19.02 -0.98 27.16
N SER A 89 -19.43 -2.18 27.56
CA SER A 89 -19.47 -3.35 26.66
C SER A 89 -20.42 -3.16 25.47
N THR A 90 -21.54 -2.46 25.69
CA THR A 90 -22.52 -2.13 24.66
C THR A 90 -22.00 -1.04 23.72
N VAL A 91 -21.44 0.05 24.26
CA VAL A 91 -20.89 1.16 23.47
C VAL A 91 -19.72 0.71 22.61
N LEU A 92 -18.79 -0.07 23.17
CA LEU A 92 -17.66 -0.62 22.41
C LEU A 92 -18.12 -1.60 21.31
N ARG A 93 -19.16 -2.41 21.54
CA ARG A 93 -19.72 -3.31 20.52
C ARG A 93 -20.32 -2.54 19.34
N TRP A 94 -21.03 -1.45 19.61
CA TRP A 94 -21.57 -0.56 18.56
C TRP A 94 -20.46 0.19 17.82
N LEU A 95 -19.45 0.70 18.54
CA LEU A 95 -18.28 1.35 17.95
C LEU A 95 -17.54 0.40 16.99
N GLU A 96 -17.27 -0.84 17.42
CA GLU A 96 -16.65 -1.85 16.56
C GLU A 96 -17.52 -2.24 15.36
N PHE A 97 -18.84 -2.30 15.54
CA PHE A 97 -19.76 -2.56 14.43
C PHE A 97 -19.70 -1.44 13.39
N GLY A 98 -19.71 -0.18 13.82
CA GLY A 98 -19.50 0.99 12.94
C GLY A 98 -18.16 0.95 12.21
N ILE A 99 -17.06 0.65 12.91
CA ILE A 99 -15.72 0.50 12.30
C ILE A 99 -15.69 -0.66 11.29
N ARG A 100 -16.33 -1.80 11.59
CA ARG A 100 -16.43 -2.95 10.67
C ARG A 100 -17.23 -2.61 9.42
N LEU A 101 -18.36 -1.89 9.56
CA LEU A 101 -19.18 -1.41 8.44
C LEU A 101 -18.40 -0.43 7.57
N PHE A 102 -17.79 0.60 8.16
CA PHE A 102 -17.00 1.61 7.44
C PHE A 102 -15.87 0.98 6.62
N ASN A 103 -15.08 0.10 7.24
CA ASN A 103 -14.04 -0.65 6.56
C ASN A 103 -14.61 -1.63 5.51
N GLY A 104 -15.83 -2.14 5.70
CA GLY A 104 -16.58 -2.89 4.70
C GLY A 104 -16.89 -2.05 3.46
N CYS A 105 -17.48 -0.86 3.65
CA CYS A 105 -17.78 0.09 2.59
C CYS A 105 -16.52 0.50 1.82
N LEU A 106 -15.43 0.84 2.51
CA LEU A 106 -14.16 1.18 1.87
C LEU A 106 -13.59 0.01 1.03
N ARG A 107 -13.65 -1.23 1.54
CA ARG A 107 -13.26 -2.42 0.76
C ARG A 107 -14.15 -2.65 -0.46
N LEU A 108 -15.47 -2.44 -0.33
CA LEU A 108 -16.40 -2.54 -1.45
C LEU A 108 -16.07 -1.51 -2.52
N ILE A 109 -15.89 -0.23 -2.15
CA ILE A 109 -15.50 0.86 -3.08
C ILE A 109 -14.18 0.51 -3.77
N HIS A 110 -13.14 0.14 -3.00
CA HIS A 110 -11.84 -0.22 -3.56
C HIS A 110 -11.94 -1.42 -4.52
N ASN A 111 -12.67 -2.47 -4.15
CA ASN A 111 -12.80 -3.67 -4.99
C ASN A 111 -13.60 -3.37 -6.26
N THR A 112 -14.65 -2.56 -6.19
CA THR A 112 -15.41 -2.11 -7.36
C THR A 112 -14.53 -1.26 -8.28
N LEU A 113 -13.78 -0.29 -7.77
CA LEU A 113 -12.85 0.52 -8.57
C LEU A 113 -11.74 -0.32 -9.21
N ASN A 114 -11.18 -1.29 -8.48
CA ASN A 114 -10.15 -2.20 -8.98
C ASN A 114 -10.70 -3.13 -10.08
N LEU A 115 -11.91 -3.67 -9.90
CA LEU A 115 -12.58 -4.51 -10.90
C LEU A 115 -13.00 -3.72 -12.14
N LEU A 116 -13.53 -2.50 -11.97
CA LEU A 116 -14.16 -1.70 -13.02
C LEU A 116 -13.20 -0.78 -13.79
N LEU A 117 -12.10 -0.32 -13.17
CA LEU A 117 -11.14 0.59 -13.79
C LEU A 117 -9.78 -0.06 -13.99
N TRP A 118 -9.20 -0.64 -12.93
CA TRP A 118 -7.81 -1.11 -12.96
C TRP A 118 -7.63 -2.35 -13.84
N ARG A 119 -8.48 -3.38 -13.68
CA ARG A 119 -8.44 -4.59 -14.53
C ARG A 119 -8.65 -4.32 -16.03
N PRO A 120 -9.68 -3.58 -16.48
CA PRO A 120 -9.83 -3.30 -17.92
C PRO A 120 -8.70 -2.42 -18.47
N LEU A 121 -8.14 -1.49 -17.68
CA LEU A 121 -6.98 -0.71 -18.10
C LEU A 121 -5.75 -1.61 -18.33
N GLN A 122 -5.50 -2.57 -17.44
CA GLN A 122 -4.43 -3.56 -17.64
C GLN A 122 -4.66 -4.44 -18.88
N PHE A 123 -5.89 -4.88 -19.13
CA PHE A 123 -6.24 -5.66 -20.32
C PHE A 123 -6.03 -4.85 -21.62
N ILE A 124 -6.49 -3.60 -21.66
CA ILE A 124 -6.27 -2.69 -22.81
C ILE A 124 -4.77 -2.50 -23.07
N LEU A 125 -3.98 -2.27 -22.01
CA LEU A 125 -2.52 -2.11 -22.14
C LEU A 125 -1.84 -3.38 -22.65
N GLN A 126 -2.25 -4.56 -22.19
CA GLN A 126 -1.76 -5.85 -22.70
C GLN A 126 -2.08 -6.04 -24.19
N VAL A 127 -3.33 -5.79 -24.59
CA VAL A 127 -3.74 -5.87 -26.01
C VAL A 127 -2.94 -4.93 -26.90
N ILE A 128 -2.64 -3.71 -26.44
CA ILE A 128 -1.78 -2.76 -27.17
C ILE A 128 -0.34 -3.28 -27.29
N ILE A 129 0.25 -3.78 -26.21
CA ILE A 129 1.61 -4.34 -26.21
C ILE A 129 1.71 -5.56 -27.13
N ASP A 130 0.75 -6.48 -27.06
CA ASP A 130 0.69 -7.66 -27.91
C ASP A 130 0.53 -7.30 -29.39
N PHE A 131 -0.31 -6.31 -29.70
CA PHE A 131 -0.47 -5.79 -31.05
C PHE A 131 0.85 -5.22 -31.61
N VAL A 132 1.54 -4.37 -30.84
CA VAL A 132 2.86 -3.83 -31.21
C VAL A 132 3.89 -4.96 -31.40
N MET A 133 3.90 -5.95 -30.51
CA MET A 133 4.76 -7.14 -30.61
C MET A 133 4.48 -7.97 -31.88
N ILE A 134 3.23 -8.13 -32.28
CA ILE A 134 2.84 -8.81 -33.53
C ILE A 134 3.37 -8.03 -34.75
N VAL A 135 3.20 -6.70 -34.77
CA VAL A 135 3.72 -5.84 -35.85
C VAL A 135 5.24 -5.95 -35.97
N VAL A 136 5.97 -5.75 -34.87
CA VAL A 136 7.45 -5.83 -34.83
C VAL A 136 7.94 -7.21 -35.28
N ARG A 137 7.32 -8.29 -34.77
CA ARG A 137 7.69 -9.67 -35.12
C ARG A 137 7.40 -9.99 -36.59
N THR A 138 6.34 -9.41 -37.16
CA THR A 138 5.99 -9.56 -38.58
C THR A 138 7.00 -8.83 -39.47
N VAL A 139 7.32 -7.57 -39.16
CA VAL A 139 8.35 -6.78 -39.88
C VAL A 139 9.71 -7.46 -39.81
N ALA A 140 10.15 -7.93 -38.64
CA ALA A 140 11.41 -8.66 -38.48
C ALA A 140 11.43 -9.99 -39.29
N ARG A 141 10.30 -10.71 -39.33
CA ARG A 141 10.17 -11.93 -40.13
C ARG A 141 10.26 -11.63 -41.63
N ILE A 142 9.64 -10.55 -42.11
CA ILE A 142 9.75 -10.10 -43.51
C ILE A 142 11.19 -9.69 -43.84
N SER A 143 11.82 -8.86 -43.00
CA SER A 143 13.21 -8.43 -43.16
C SER A 143 14.18 -9.62 -43.25
N THR A 144 14.10 -10.58 -42.34
CA THR A 144 14.93 -11.80 -42.40
C THR A 144 14.58 -12.74 -43.56
N TRP A 145 13.37 -12.68 -44.12
CA TRP A 145 13.01 -13.38 -45.36
C TRP A 145 13.64 -12.70 -46.58
N ILE A 146 13.55 -11.37 -46.69
CA ILE A 146 14.18 -10.59 -47.77
C ILE A 146 15.70 -10.76 -47.74
N GLY A 147 16.33 -10.61 -46.57
CA GLY A 147 17.77 -10.84 -46.41
C GLY A 147 18.19 -12.24 -46.84
N ARG A 148 17.42 -13.29 -46.49
CA ARG A 148 17.68 -14.66 -46.97
C ARG A 148 17.43 -14.83 -48.47
N LEU A 149 16.42 -14.18 -49.03
CA LEU A 149 16.11 -14.21 -50.46
C LEU A 149 17.24 -13.59 -51.28
N LEU A 150 17.75 -12.44 -50.86
CA LEU A 150 18.86 -11.73 -51.49
C LEU A 150 20.20 -12.47 -51.30
N TRP A 151 20.48 -13.04 -50.12
CA TRP A 151 21.75 -13.72 -49.87
C TRP A 151 21.88 -15.09 -50.56
N ARG A 152 20.75 -15.79 -50.80
CA ARG A 152 20.72 -17.11 -51.46
C ARG A 152 21.38 -17.16 -52.86
N PRO A 153 21.08 -16.26 -53.81
CA PRO A 153 21.77 -16.25 -55.12
C PRO A 153 23.27 -15.95 -54.98
N PHE A 154 23.68 -14.98 -54.15
CA PHE A 154 25.10 -14.71 -53.91
C PHE A 154 25.83 -15.91 -53.29
N GLY A 155 25.22 -16.61 -52.33
CA GLY A 155 25.80 -17.83 -51.75
C GLY A 155 25.97 -18.96 -52.77
N LYS A 156 25.01 -19.16 -53.67
CA LYS A 156 25.14 -20.12 -54.79
C LYS A 156 26.24 -19.69 -55.77
N MET A 157 26.31 -18.40 -56.11
CA MET A 157 27.30 -17.83 -57.02
C MET A 157 28.73 -17.94 -56.45
N PHE A 158 28.91 -17.60 -55.17
CA PHE A 158 30.19 -17.73 -54.47
C PHE A 158 30.64 -19.20 -54.35
N LYS A 159 29.72 -20.14 -54.12
CA LYS A 159 30.04 -21.57 -54.14
C LYS A 159 30.49 -22.03 -55.53
N LYS A 160 29.81 -21.58 -56.60
CA LYS A 160 30.19 -21.92 -57.99
C LYS A 160 31.54 -21.29 -58.38
N PHE A 161 31.80 -20.05 -57.96
CA PHE A 161 33.07 -19.36 -58.16
C PHE A 161 34.26 -20.03 -57.43
N THR A 162 34.06 -20.40 -56.16
CA THR A 162 35.09 -21.10 -55.36
C THR A 162 35.35 -22.54 -55.85
N GLN A 163 34.35 -23.20 -56.44
CA GLN A 163 34.52 -24.50 -57.12
C GLN A 163 35.32 -24.37 -58.43
N ASN A 164 35.10 -23.32 -59.24
CA ASN A 164 35.87 -23.10 -60.47
C ASN A 164 37.32 -22.63 -60.23
N HIS A 165 37.64 -22.07 -59.05
CA HIS A 165 39.01 -21.66 -58.69
C HIS A 165 39.55 -22.40 -57.44
N PRO A 166 39.98 -23.68 -57.57
CA PRO A 166 40.40 -24.50 -56.42
C PRO A 166 41.62 -23.95 -55.66
N ARG A 167 42.52 -23.22 -56.33
CA ARG A 167 43.68 -22.54 -55.69
C ARG A 167 43.27 -21.38 -54.77
N PHE A 168 42.11 -20.76 -55.00
CA PHE A 168 41.59 -19.67 -54.16
C PHE A 168 40.96 -20.24 -52.87
N TYR A 169 40.19 -21.32 -52.99
CA TYR A 169 39.57 -22.02 -51.86
C TYR A 169 40.61 -22.54 -50.85
N SER A 170 41.72 -23.13 -51.31
CA SER A 170 42.78 -23.64 -50.42
C SER A 170 43.53 -22.53 -49.67
N ARG A 171 43.70 -21.34 -50.28
CA ARG A 171 44.26 -20.15 -49.60
C ARG A 171 43.29 -19.60 -48.55
N LEU A 172 42.01 -19.44 -48.89
CA LEU A 172 40.97 -19.00 -47.94
C LEU A 172 40.87 -19.94 -46.73
N LYS A 173 40.86 -21.26 -46.97
CA LYS A 173 40.79 -22.27 -45.89
C LYS A 173 42.02 -22.24 -44.98
N ARG A 174 43.22 -21.97 -45.51
CA ARG A 174 44.43 -21.77 -44.69
C ARG A 174 44.32 -20.51 -43.82
N LEU A 175 43.90 -19.38 -44.40
CA LEU A 175 43.76 -18.12 -43.65
C LEU A 175 42.70 -18.20 -42.56
N ALA A 176 41.56 -18.85 -42.82
CA ALA A 176 40.49 -19.06 -41.85
C ALA A 176 40.87 -20.02 -40.70
N ALA A 177 41.89 -20.87 -40.87
CA ALA A 177 42.38 -21.78 -39.83
C ALA A 177 43.36 -21.11 -38.84
N LEU A 178 44.05 -20.04 -39.26
CA LEU A 178 45.07 -19.36 -38.45
C LEU A 178 44.61 -18.98 -37.02
N PRO A 179 43.39 -18.44 -36.78
CA PRO A 179 42.94 -18.09 -35.44
C PRO A 179 42.71 -19.33 -34.55
N VAL A 180 42.21 -20.42 -35.14
CA VAL A 180 41.88 -21.67 -34.43
C VAL A 180 43.16 -22.39 -33.99
N ASP A 181 44.16 -22.44 -34.87
CA ASP A 181 45.47 -23.04 -34.58
C ASP A 181 46.30 -22.15 -33.63
N GLY A 182 46.07 -20.83 -33.65
CA GLY A 182 46.59 -19.91 -32.62
C GLY A 182 46.03 -20.22 -31.24
N TRP A 183 44.70 -20.33 -31.11
CA TRP A 183 44.02 -20.59 -29.84
C TRP A 183 44.41 -21.94 -29.22
N ARG A 184 44.52 -23.00 -30.03
CA ARG A 184 44.99 -24.32 -29.57
C ARG A 184 46.42 -24.29 -29.03
N ARG A 185 47.33 -23.56 -29.68
CA ARG A 185 48.71 -23.38 -29.19
C ARG A 185 48.75 -22.60 -27.88
N LEU A 186 47.93 -21.55 -27.75
CA LEU A 186 47.78 -20.77 -26.52
C LEU A 186 47.28 -21.63 -25.35
N GLN A 187 46.29 -22.51 -25.59
CA GLN A 187 45.80 -23.46 -24.59
C GLN A 187 46.84 -24.51 -24.16
N HIS A 188 47.70 -24.98 -25.08
CA HIS A 188 48.82 -25.86 -24.72
C HIS A 188 49.87 -25.13 -23.88
N TRP A 189 50.22 -23.89 -24.25
CA TRP A 189 51.21 -23.09 -23.53
C TRP A 189 50.75 -22.76 -22.09
N LEU A 190 49.48 -22.38 -21.92
CA LEU A 190 48.86 -22.14 -20.61
C LEU A 190 48.72 -23.39 -19.71
N LYS A 191 48.89 -24.59 -20.27
CA LYS A 191 48.95 -25.84 -19.49
C LYS A 191 50.36 -26.23 -19.07
N GLN A 192 51.40 -25.83 -19.82
CA GLN A 192 52.80 -26.14 -19.48
C GLN A 192 53.42 -25.15 -18.48
N GLY A 193 52.87 -23.94 -18.33
CA GLY A 193 53.32 -22.94 -17.35
C GLY A 193 52.57 -23.00 -16.01
N ARG A 194 52.11 -24.17 -15.56
CA ARG A 194 51.35 -24.35 -14.31
C ARG A 194 51.71 -25.62 -13.53
N ASP A 195 52.88 -26.17 -13.83
CA ASP A 195 53.62 -27.12 -13.00
C ASP A 195 54.86 -26.39 -12.45
#